data_AF-A0A2V9XFU9-F1
#
_entry.id   AF-A0A2V9XFU9-F1
#
_cell.length_a   1.000
_cell.length_b   1.000
_cell.length_c   1.000
_cell.angle_alpha   90.00
_cell.angle_beta   90.00
_cell.angle_gamma   90.00
#
_symmetry.space_group_name_H-M   'P 1'
#
loop_
_entity.id
_entity.type
_entity.pdbx_description
1 polymer ?
#
loop_
_entity_poly.entity_id
_entity_poly.type
_entity_poly.pdbx_seq_one_letter_code
_entity_poly.pdbx_strand_id
1 'polypeptide(L)'
;MTGTGNGSRPPMKVGCPTEPADGNALIPTGMEELRVRVQQLSLREQIERNHFLLMRLNAANARLIQSLEQGDVFEGIAEIIANLLGSEEIAVFDYHAAEKTFSLAWSSGVEAEALQPFLCGAGMFGRAVQQGLSQFQERQQDGALLPYEKNLTACVILKSSREIVGVIAIFGLLPQKNNLEWADYELVKFLETYGAVAMKFQRLQGR
;
A
#
# COMPACT_ATOMS: atom_id res chain seq x y z
N MET A 1 -76.31 52.47 47.56
CA MET A 1 -76.99 51.88 48.73
C MET A 1 -76.56 50.43 48.84
N THR A 2 -75.96 50.09 50.00
CA THR A 2 -76.00 48.81 50.73
C THR A 2 -75.51 47.49 50.09
N GLY A 3 -74.58 46.83 50.80
CA GLY A 3 -74.22 45.41 50.67
C GLY A 3 -72.71 45.14 50.73
N THR A 4 -71.94 45.44 51.79
CA THR A 4 -71.64 44.61 52.99
C THR A 4 -71.57 43.10 52.72
N GLY A 5 -70.36 42.51 52.61
CA GLY A 5 -69.70 41.70 53.67
C GLY A 5 -69.67 40.22 53.23
N ASN A 6 -68.72 39.34 53.54
CA ASN A 6 -67.71 39.30 54.60
C ASN A 6 -66.76 38.08 54.38
N GLY A 7 -65.50 38.20 54.84
CA GLY A 7 -64.60 37.09 55.28
C GLY A 7 -63.98 36.17 54.22
N SER A 8 -62.72 35.71 54.27
CA SER A 8 -61.71 35.70 55.34
C SER A 8 -60.29 35.37 54.79
N ARG A 9 -59.38 36.35 54.91
CA ARG A 9 -57.97 36.39 55.45
C ARG A 9 -56.97 35.18 55.45
N PRO A 10 -55.64 35.44 55.59
CA PRO A 10 -54.49 34.91 54.82
C PRO A 10 -53.46 34.12 55.70
N PRO A 11 -52.14 33.93 55.37
CA PRO A 11 -51.12 35.00 55.48
C PRO A 11 -49.84 34.94 54.60
N MET A 12 -49.17 36.11 54.47
CA MET A 12 -47.72 36.45 54.60
C MET A 12 -46.64 35.63 53.83
N LYS A 13 -45.49 36.16 53.37
CA LYS A 13 -44.82 37.49 53.33
C LYS A 13 -43.61 37.35 52.36
N VAL A 14 -43.40 38.37 51.53
CA VAL A 14 -42.13 39.10 51.26
C VAL A 14 -40.84 38.34 50.90
N GLY A 15 -40.28 38.68 49.72
CA GLY A 15 -38.84 38.64 49.47
C GLY A 15 -38.43 38.60 47.99
N CYS A 16 -38.11 39.75 47.39
CA CYS A 16 -37.21 39.89 46.23
C CYS A 16 -36.00 40.72 46.77
N PRO A 17 -34.71 40.61 46.31
CA PRO A 17 -34.30 40.49 44.90
C PRO A 17 -32.93 39.79 44.56
N THR A 18 -32.65 39.69 43.25
CA THR A 18 -31.35 39.69 42.50
C THR A 18 -30.28 38.58 42.61
N GLU A 19 -30.05 37.93 41.44
CA GLU A 19 -28.80 37.43 40.79
C GLU A 19 -27.96 36.29 41.42
N PRO A 20 -27.09 35.56 40.66
CA PRO A 20 -26.86 35.48 39.20
C PRO A 20 -26.85 34.03 38.64
N ALA A 21 -26.63 33.94 37.32
CA ALA A 21 -26.15 32.80 36.53
C ALA A 21 -25.87 31.46 37.23
N ASP A 22 -26.47 30.38 36.71
CA ASP A 22 -25.79 29.09 36.66
C ASP A 22 -25.79 28.58 35.21
N GLY A 23 -24.79 29.10 34.49
CA GLY A 23 -24.30 28.46 33.29
C GLY A 23 -23.61 27.18 33.72
N ASN A 24 -24.24 26.04 33.47
CA ASN A 24 -23.51 24.80 33.34
C ASN A 24 -24.14 23.97 32.22
N ALA A 25 -23.84 24.39 30.99
CA ALA A 25 -23.86 23.49 29.86
C ALA A 25 -22.77 22.43 30.12
N LEU A 26 -23.13 21.37 30.86
CA LEU A 26 -22.35 20.15 30.96
C LEU A 26 -22.34 19.49 29.56
N ILE A 27 -21.46 19.98 28.68
CA ILE A 27 -20.97 19.14 27.60
C ILE A 27 -20.13 18.05 28.28
N PRO A 28 -20.35 16.75 27.98
CA PRO A 28 -20.12 15.66 28.91
C PRO A 28 -18.64 15.27 28.93
N THR A 29 -18.03 15.22 30.11
CA THR A 29 -16.66 14.75 30.36
C THR A 29 -16.35 13.41 29.67
N GLY A 30 -17.36 12.53 29.56
CA GLY A 30 -17.22 11.24 28.87
C GLY A 30 -17.02 11.33 27.35
N MET A 31 -17.53 12.38 26.68
CA MET A 31 -17.29 12.57 25.24
C MET A 31 -15.85 12.98 24.96
N GLU A 32 -15.25 13.78 25.84
CA GLU A 32 -13.86 14.21 25.69
C GLU A 32 -12.88 13.07 26.00
N GLU A 33 -13.14 12.28 27.05
CA GLU A 33 -12.39 11.05 27.30
C GLU A 33 -12.46 10.04 26.14
N LEU A 34 -13.65 9.89 25.55
CA LEU A 34 -13.83 9.00 24.40
C LEU A 34 -13.07 9.53 23.17
N ARG A 35 -13.07 10.84 22.92
CA ARG A 35 -12.28 11.46 21.85
C ARG A 35 -10.79 11.22 22.04
N VAL A 36 -10.27 11.44 23.24
CA VAL A 36 -8.86 11.19 23.55
C VAL A 36 -8.52 9.72 23.35
N ARG A 37 -9.37 8.78 23.80
CA ARG A 37 -9.14 7.34 23.58
C ARG A 37 -9.16 6.96 22.09
N VAL A 38 -10.10 7.48 21.32
CA VAL A 38 -10.17 7.23 19.87
C VAL A 38 -8.93 7.78 19.16
N GLN A 39 -8.47 8.98 19.54
CA GLN A 39 -7.23 9.54 19.00
C GLN A 39 -6.00 8.70 19.37
N GLN A 40 -5.91 8.23 20.62
CA GLN A 40 -4.81 7.35 21.08
C GLN A 40 -4.78 6.02 20.33
N LEU A 41 -5.95 5.39 20.12
CA LEU A 41 -6.06 4.15 19.36
C LEU A 41 -5.63 4.35 17.91
N SER A 42 -6.11 5.42 17.26
CA SER A 42 -5.71 5.75 15.89
C SER A 42 -4.21 5.98 15.75
N LEU A 43 -3.59 6.71 16.69
CA LEU A 43 -2.14 6.91 16.71
C LEU A 43 -1.38 5.60 16.88
N ARG A 44 -1.84 4.74 17.81
CA ARG A 44 -1.21 3.43 18.04
C ARG A 44 -1.26 2.57 16.78
N GLU A 45 -2.41 2.50 16.12
CA GLU A 45 -2.53 1.76 14.86
C GLU A 45 -1.61 2.28 13.76
N GLN A 46 -1.41 3.61 13.67
CA GLN A 46 -0.46 4.20 12.71
C GLN A 46 0.99 3.81 13.04
N ILE A 47 1.37 3.85 14.32
CA ILE A 47 2.70 3.44 14.76
C ILE A 47 2.94 1.97 14.45
N GLU A 48 1.99 1.09 14.79
CA GLU A 48 2.09 -0.35 14.52
C GLU A 48 2.17 -0.65 13.02
N ARG A 49 1.34 0.02 12.20
CA ARG A 49 1.41 -0.07 10.73
C ARG A 49 2.78 0.33 10.17
N ASN A 50 3.31 1.47 10.61
CA ASN A 50 4.62 1.95 10.16
C ASN A 50 5.76 1.04 10.63
N HIS A 51 5.71 0.57 11.88
CA HIS A 51 6.68 -0.36 12.43
C HIS A 51 6.71 -1.66 11.62
N PHE A 52 5.55 -2.21 11.29
CA PHE A 52 5.45 -3.42 10.47
C PHE A 52 6.01 -3.21 9.06
N LEU A 53 5.72 -2.06 8.42
CA LEU A 53 6.32 -1.73 7.12
C LEU A 53 7.86 -1.68 7.22
N LEU A 54 8.42 -1.02 8.23
CA LEU A 54 9.87 -0.91 8.42
C LEU A 54 10.50 -2.29 8.61
N MET A 55 9.88 -3.17 9.40
CA MET A 55 10.35 -4.55 9.55
C MET A 55 10.34 -5.31 8.22
N ARG A 56 9.28 -5.16 7.42
CA ARG A 56 9.18 -5.79 6.09
C ARG A 56 10.25 -5.28 5.12
N LEU A 57 10.45 -3.97 5.03
CA LEU A 57 11.48 -3.38 4.17
C LEU A 57 12.90 -3.76 4.63
N ASN A 58 13.12 -3.84 5.94
CA ASN A 58 14.41 -4.29 6.47
C ASN A 58 14.69 -5.76 6.15
N ALA A 59 13.67 -6.63 6.27
CA ALA A 59 13.78 -8.03 5.87
C ALA A 59 14.06 -8.18 4.36
N ALA A 60 13.33 -7.41 3.52
CA ALA A 60 13.56 -7.38 2.08
C ALA A 60 14.99 -6.93 1.75
N ASN A 61 15.46 -5.86 2.39
CA ASN A 61 16.81 -5.36 2.20
C ASN A 61 17.89 -6.37 2.61
N ALA A 62 17.74 -7.01 3.79
CA ALA A 62 18.65 -8.04 4.23
C ALA A 62 18.71 -9.22 3.24
N ARG A 63 17.54 -9.67 2.75
CA ARG A 63 17.51 -10.77 1.76
C ARG A 63 18.16 -10.39 0.44
N LEU A 64 17.92 -9.18 -0.05
CA LEU A 64 18.50 -8.69 -1.29
C LEU A 64 20.02 -8.50 -1.19
N ILE A 65 20.53 -8.03 -0.05
CA ILE A 65 21.98 -7.95 0.20
C ILE A 65 22.59 -9.36 0.22
N GLN A 66 21.95 -10.30 0.92
CA GLN A 66 22.41 -11.68 0.98
C GLN A 66 22.43 -12.34 -0.41
N SER A 67 21.44 -12.06 -1.26
CA SER A 67 21.40 -12.61 -2.62
C SER A 67 22.51 -12.07 -3.52
N LEU A 68 22.94 -10.81 -3.30
CA LEU A 68 24.11 -10.24 -3.96
C LEU A 68 25.42 -10.93 -3.54
N GLU A 69 25.55 -11.32 -2.27
CA GLU A 69 26.71 -12.07 -1.78
C GLU A 69 26.74 -13.51 -2.32
N GLN A 70 25.56 -14.11 -2.51
CA GLN A 70 25.40 -15.48 -3.02
C GLN A 70 25.49 -15.58 -4.55
N GLY A 71 25.32 -14.46 -5.27
CA GLY A 71 25.34 -14.42 -6.74
C GLY A 71 24.02 -14.80 -7.41
N ASP A 72 22.92 -14.88 -6.67
CA ASP A 72 21.60 -15.25 -7.20
C ASP A 72 20.53 -14.21 -6.83
N VAL A 73 20.62 -13.04 -7.47
CA VAL A 73 19.72 -11.92 -7.18
C VAL A 73 18.27 -12.23 -7.55
N PHE A 74 18.04 -12.98 -8.62
CA PHE A 74 16.69 -13.32 -9.07
C PHE A 74 15.96 -14.19 -8.05
N GLU A 75 16.63 -15.19 -7.48
CA GLU A 75 16.07 -16.00 -6.40
C GLU A 75 15.79 -15.13 -5.16
N GLY A 76 16.69 -14.23 -4.80
CA GLY A 76 16.46 -13.28 -3.71
C GLY A 76 15.24 -12.38 -3.93
N ILE A 77 15.02 -11.88 -5.15
CA ILE A 77 13.84 -11.10 -5.52
C ILE A 77 12.57 -11.95 -5.42
N ALA A 78 12.63 -13.20 -5.92
CA ALA A 78 11.51 -14.12 -5.88
C ALA A 78 11.11 -14.46 -4.44
N GLU A 79 12.07 -14.72 -3.56
CA GLU A 79 11.80 -14.97 -2.14
C GLU A 79 11.22 -13.76 -1.42
N ILE A 80 11.65 -12.54 -1.77
CA ILE A 80 11.05 -11.32 -1.24
C ILE A 80 9.58 -11.23 -1.67
N ILE A 81 9.29 -11.53 -2.93
CA ILE A 81 7.93 -11.46 -3.47
C ILE A 81 7.06 -12.58 -2.90
N ALA A 82 7.54 -13.82 -2.81
CA ALA A 82 6.83 -14.94 -2.21
C ALA A 82 6.50 -14.68 -0.73
N ASN A 83 7.50 -14.33 0.07
CA ASN A 83 7.33 -14.23 1.51
C ASN A 83 6.66 -12.93 1.96
N LEU A 84 6.96 -11.81 1.30
CA LEU A 84 6.50 -10.49 1.76
C LEU A 84 5.36 -9.94 0.93
N LEU A 85 5.32 -10.18 -0.39
CA LEU A 85 4.21 -9.74 -1.22
C LEU A 85 3.09 -10.81 -1.28
N GLY A 86 3.46 -12.08 -1.22
CA GLY A 86 2.53 -13.21 -1.29
C GLY A 86 2.22 -13.62 -2.73
N SER A 87 3.24 -13.82 -3.57
CA SER A 87 3.10 -14.38 -4.92
C SER A 87 4.31 -15.25 -5.27
N GLU A 88 4.06 -16.41 -5.85
CA GLU A 88 5.10 -17.40 -6.21
C GLU A 88 5.31 -17.51 -7.72
N GLU A 89 4.43 -16.88 -8.51
CA GLU A 89 4.48 -16.89 -9.97
C GLU A 89 5.07 -15.56 -10.46
N ILE A 90 6.32 -15.60 -10.90
CA ILE A 90 7.11 -14.41 -11.21
C ILE A 90 8.00 -14.63 -12.43
N ALA A 91 8.15 -13.59 -13.24
CA ALA A 91 9.16 -13.51 -14.27
C ALA A 91 9.91 -12.18 -14.26
N VAL A 92 11.21 -12.21 -14.48
CA VAL A 92 12.07 -11.03 -14.61
C VAL A 92 12.53 -10.93 -16.05
N PHE A 93 12.37 -9.74 -16.63
CA PHE A 93 12.76 -9.45 -17.99
C PHE A 93 13.81 -8.35 -18.04
N ASP A 94 14.81 -8.54 -18.88
CA ASP A 94 15.68 -7.46 -19.30
C ASP A 94 14.94 -6.56 -20.29
N TYR A 95 15.13 -5.25 -20.19
CA TYR A 95 14.60 -4.30 -21.17
C TYR A 95 15.72 -3.76 -22.06
N HIS A 96 15.59 -3.98 -23.37
CA HIS A 96 16.55 -3.52 -24.38
C HIS A 96 16.08 -2.20 -24.97
N ALA A 97 16.49 -1.08 -24.38
CA ALA A 97 15.98 0.25 -24.74
C ALA A 97 16.18 0.63 -26.23
N ALA A 98 17.23 0.14 -26.88
CA ALA A 98 17.51 0.42 -28.29
C ALA A 98 16.47 -0.21 -29.22
N GLU A 99 16.05 -1.44 -28.92
CA GLU A 99 15.09 -2.21 -29.73
C GLU A 99 13.65 -2.07 -29.21
N LYS A 100 13.50 -1.53 -27.98
CA LYS A 100 12.25 -1.48 -27.21
C LYS A 100 11.63 -2.86 -27.02
N THR A 101 12.48 -3.87 -26.89
CA THR A 101 12.09 -5.28 -26.69
C THR A 101 12.43 -5.72 -25.27
N PHE A 102 11.85 -6.86 -24.89
CA PHE A 102 12.14 -7.52 -23.63
C PHE A 102 12.74 -8.89 -23.92
N SER A 103 13.66 -9.34 -23.07
CA SER A 103 14.10 -10.74 -23.04
C SER A 103 13.89 -11.33 -21.65
N LEU A 104 13.43 -12.57 -21.60
CA LEU A 104 13.27 -13.28 -20.34
C LEU A 104 14.66 -13.52 -19.72
N ALA A 105 14.88 -12.98 -18.53
CA ALA A 105 16.12 -13.17 -17.77
C ALA A 105 15.98 -14.35 -16.80
N TRP A 106 14.81 -14.48 -16.16
CA TRP A 106 14.54 -15.52 -15.17
C TRP A 106 13.03 -15.66 -14.95
N SER A 107 12.56 -16.84 -14.55
CA SER A 107 11.18 -17.07 -14.11
C SER A 107 11.06 -18.19 -13.10
N SER A 108 10.03 -18.13 -12.26
CA SER A 108 9.61 -19.18 -11.33
C SER A 108 8.09 -19.21 -11.21
N GLY A 109 7.52 -20.40 -11.05
CA GLY A 109 6.06 -20.61 -11.01
C GLY A 109 5.32 -20.36 -12.33
N VAL A 110 6.02 -19.94 -13.40
CA VAL A 110 5.45 -19.72 -14.74
C VAL A 110 6.32 -20.34 -15.83
N GLU A 111 5.66 -20.93 -16.83
CA GLU A 111 6.32 -21.54 -17.99
C GLU A 111 6.78 -20.48 -18.99
N ALA A 112 7.97 -20.65 -19.56
CA ALA A 112 8.58 -19.66 -20.46
C ALA A 112 7.78 -19.44 -21.76
N GLU A 113 7.08 -20.46 -22.25
CA GLU A 113 6.21 -20.37 -23.43
C GLU A 113 5.00 -19.46 -23.18
N ALA A 114 4.47 -19.46 -21.95
CA ALA A 114 3.36 -18.59 -21.57
C ALA A 114 3.79 -17.11 -21.52
N LEU A 115 5.10 -16.83 -21.47
CA LEU A 115 5.66 -15.49 -21.36
C LEU A 115 5.93 -14.80 -22.71
N GLN A 116 5.83 -15.53 -23.82
CA GLN A 116 6.07 -14.99 -25.17
C GLN A 116 5.28 -13.70 -25.48
N PRO A 117 4.00 -13.55 -25.09
CA PRO A 117 3.25 -12.32 -25.34
C PRO A 117 3.85 -11.07 -24.68
N PHE A 118 4.57 -11.21 -23.55
CA PHE A 118 5.16 -10.07 -22.84
C PHE A 118 6.46 -9.56 -23.47
N LEU A 119 7.14 -10.41 -24.26
CA LEU A 119 8.40 -10.05 -24.93
C LEU A 119 8.23 -8.93 -25.97
N CYS A 120 7.04 -8.82 -26.56
CA CYS A 120 6.73 -7.78 -27.55
C CYS A 120 6.55 -6.38 -26.93
N GLY A 121 6.44 -6.28 -25.61
CA GLY A 121 6.28 -4.99 -24.93
C GLY A 121 4.94 -4.31 -25.16
N ALA A 122 3.88 -5.06 -25.48
CA ALA A 122 2.51 -4.55 -25.51
C ALA A 122 1.86 -4.56 -24.11
N GLY A 123 0.64 -4.00 -24.00
CA GLY A 123 -0.13 -4.05 -22.76
C GLY A 123 0.48 -3.30 -21.58
N MET A 124 0.35 -3.83 -20.37
CA MET A 124 0.92 -3.35 -19.12
C MET A 124 2.44 -3.18 -19.20
N PHE A 125 3.17 -4.07 -19.87
CA PHE A 125 4.63 -3.92 -20.06
C PHE A 125 4.97 -2.67 -20.86
N GLY A 126 4.29 -2.49 -21.99
CA GLY A 126 4.44 -1.31 -22.84
C GLY A 126 4.10 -0.03 -22.11
N ARG A 127 2.96 -0.01 -21.42
CA ARG A 127 2.53 1.14 -20.60
C ARG A 127 3.53 1.44 -19.48
N ALA A 128 4.02 0.41 -18.79
CA ALA A 128 4.97 0.56 -17.70
C ALA A 128 6.26 1.25 -18.16
N VAL A 129 6.81 0.80 -19.29
CA VAL A 129 8.03 1.39 -19.87
C VAL A 129 7.75 2.78 -20.45
N GLN A 130 6.64 2.97 -21.16
CA GLN A 130 6.28 4.27 -21.75
C GLN A 130 6.09 5.35 -20.70
N GLN A 131 5.43 5.01 -19.59
CA GLN A 131 5.19 5.94 -18.48
C GLN A 131 6.39 6.02 -17.53
N GLY A 132 7.26 5.01 -17.54
CA GLY A 132 8.32 4.87 -16.56
C GLY A 132 7.79 4.71 -15.14
N LEU A 133 6.66 4.00 -14.99
CA LEU A 133 5.96 3.74 -13.73
C LEU A 133 5.40 2.31 -13.72
N SER A 134 5.49 1.63 -12.57
CA SER A 134 4.90 0.30 -12.40
C SER A 134 3.39 0.30 -12.59
N GLN A 135 2.87 -0.77 -13.18
CA GLN A 135 1.46 -0.95 -13.48
C GLN A 135 0.88 -2.06 -12.60
N PHE A 136 -0.35 -1.86 -12.14
CA PHE A 136 -1.06 -2.81 -11.28
C PHE A 136 -2.42 -3.09 -11.86
N GLN A 137 -2.80 -4.36 -11.93
CA GLN A 137 -4.04 -4.82 -12.55
C GLN A 137 -5.27 -4.16 -11.92
N GLU A 138 -5.35 -4.13 -10.59
CA GLU A 138 -6.48 -3.56 -9.84
C GLU A 138 -6.67 -2.05 -10.05
N ARG A 139 -5.68 -1.37 -10.64
CA ARG A 139 -5.74 0.06 -10.99
C ARG A 139 -6.03 0.28 -12.48
N GLN A 140 -6.11 -0.77 -13.28
CA GLN A 140 -6.49 -0.69 -14.68
C GLN A 140 -8.02 -0.74 -14.83
N GLN A 141 -8.52 -0.15 -15.90
CA GLN A 141 -9.92 -0.36 -16.30
C GLN A 141 -10.04 -1.72 -16.98
N ASP A 142 -11.14 -2.46 -16.76
CA ASP A 142 -11.33 -3.83 -17.27
C ASP A 142 -11.10 -3.99 -18.79
N GLY A 143 -11.38 -2.95 -19.58
CA GLY A 143 -11.17 -2.95 -21.03
C GLY A 143 -9.72 -2.71 -21.49
N ALA A 144 -8.80 -2.38 -20.57
CA ALA A 144 -7.41 -2.06 -20.88
C ALA A 144 -6.44 -3.26 -20.76
N LEU A 145 -6.93 -4.38 -20.22
CA LEU A 145 -6.17 -5.61 -20.05
C LEU A 145 -6.29 -6.49 -21.29
N LEU A 146 -5.17 -6.97 -21.78
CA LEU A 146 -5.12 -7.94 -22.85
C LEU A 146 -5.45 -9.35 -22.30
N PRO A 147 -5.89 -10.31 -23.14
CA PRO A 147 -6.33 -11.62 -22.65
C PRO A 147 -5.29 -12.38 -21.83
N TYR A 148 -4.00 -12.23 -22.15
CA TYR A 148 -2.88 -12.86 -21.44
C TYR A 148 -2.48 -12.11 -20.16
N GLU A 149 -3.03 -10.93 -19.90
CA GLU A 149 -2.76 -10.12 -18.70
C GLU A 149 -3.73 -10.38 -17.56
N LYS A 150 -4.72 -11.26 -17.77
CA LYS A 150 -5.77 -11.54 -16.77
C LYS A 150 -5.22 -12.05 -15.43
N ASN A 151 -4.09 -12.76 -15.47
CA ASN A 151 -3.43 -13.28 -14.29
C ASN A 151 -2.26 -12.40 -13.84
N LEU A 152 -1.91 -11.35 -14.58
CA LEU A 152 -0.80 -10.46 -14.26
C LEU A 152 -1.24 -9.45 -13.21
N THR A 153 -0.87 -9.66 -11.95
CA THR A 153 -1.21 -8.78 -10.83
C THR A 153 -0.46 -7.45 -10.91
N ALA A 154 0.84 -7.49 -11.24
CA ALA A 154 1.68 -6.30 -11.34
C ALA A 154 2.78 -6.44 -12.40
N CYS A 155 3.09 -5.33 -13.06
CA CYS A 155 4.30 -5.14 -13.85
C CYS A 155 5.14 -4.07 -13.15
N VAL A 156 6.19 -4.51 -12.46
CA VAL A 156 7.08 -3.66 -11.67
C VAL A 156 8.26 -3.23 -12.53
N ILE A 157 8.46 -1.93 -12.71
CA ILE A 157 9.64 -1.45 -13.43
C ILE A 157 10.88 -1.48 -12.55
N LEU A 158 12.00 -1.93 -13.10
CA LEU A 158 13.29 -1.83 -12.44
C LEU A 158 14.02 -0.62 -13.01
N LYS A 159 14.20 0.42 -12.18
CA LYS A 159 14.78 1.69 -12.60
C LYS A 159 15.99 2.05 -11.74
N SER A 160 17.14 2.19 -12.40
CA SER A 160 18.35 2.72 -11.78
C SER A 160 18.59 4.14 -12.30
N SER A 161 18.52 5.13 -11.41
CA SER A 161 18.53 6.56 -11.76
C SER A 161 17.41 6.94 -12.73
N ARG A 162 17.69 7.03 -14.04
CA ARG A 162 16.70 7.35 -15.08
C ARG A 162 16.52 6.23 -16.11
N GLU A 163 17.29 5.17 -16.00
CA GLU A 163 17.31 4.07 -16.96
C GLU A 163 16.45 2.91 -16.45
N ILE A 164 15.52 2.46 -17.29
CA ILE A 164 14.78 1.22 -17.05
C ILE A 164 15.69 0.07 -17.48
N VAL A 165 16.04 -0.80 -16.54
CA VAL A 165 16.93 -1.93 -16.81
C VAL A 165 16.16 -3.20 -17.13
N GLY A 166 14.91 -3.26 -16.69
CA GLY A 166 14.09 -4.45 -16.79
C GLY A 166 12.74 -4.25 -16.10
N VAL A 167 11.97 -5.33 -16.04
CA VAL A 167 10.69 -5.38 -15.36
C VAL A 167 10.53 -6.72 -14.63
N ILE A 168 9.75 -6.71 -13.55
CA ILE A 168 9.28 -7.92 -12.87
C ILE A 168 7.78 -8.05 -13.16
N ALA A 169 7.38 -9.16 -13.78
CA ALA A 169 6.00 -9.59 -13.84
C ALA A 169 5.67 -10.44 -12.62
N ILE A 170 4.59 -10.08 -11.93
CA ILE A 170 4.04 -10.83 -10.80
C ILE A 170 2.67 -11.34 -11.22
N PHE A 171 2.49 -12.65 -11.19
CA PHE A 171 1.28 -13.33 -11.59
C PHE A 171 0.58 -13.89 -10.35
N GLY A 172 -0.71 -13.60 -10.23
CA GLY A 172 -1.53 -14.00 -9.09
C GLY A 172 -1.02 -13.53 -7.72
N LEU A 173 -1.89 -13.72 -6.73
CA LEU A 173 -1.53 -13.65 -5.32
C LEU A 173 -1.87 -15.00 -4.69
N LEU A 174 -1.20 -15.32 -3.59
CA LEU A 174 -1.53 -16.51 -2.81
C LEU A 174 -2.99 -16.48 -2.35
N PRO A 175 -3.69 -17.63 -2.23
CA PRO A 175 -5.14 -17.68 -2.01
C PRO A 175 -5.65 -16.92 -0.77
N GLN A 176 -4.81 -16.76 0.25
CA GLN A 176 -5.12 -15.99 1.46
C GLN A 176 -5.10 -14.47 1.25
N LYS A 177 -4.69 -13.97 0.07
CA LYS A 177 -4.51 -12.56 -0.23
C LYS A 177 -5.26 -12.16 -1.49
N ASN A 178 -6.26 -11.30 -1.32
CA ASN A 178 -7.14 -10.89 -2.42
C ASN A 178 -6.58 -9.71 -3.24
N ASN A 179 -5.88 -8.79 -2.58
CA ASN A 179 -5.46 -7.51 -3.15
C ASN A 179 -4.10 -7.07 -2.60
N LEU A 180 -3.48 -6.12 -3.30
CA LEU A 180 -2.29 -5.45 -2.81
C LEU A 180 -2.69 -4.39 -1.77
N GLU A 181 -2.01 -4.42 -0.64
CA GLU A 181 -2.16 -3.45 0.43
C GLU A 181 -1.14 -2.31 0.29
N TRP A 182 -1.35 -1.22 1.02
CA TRP A 182 -0.41 -0.08 1.04
C TRP A 182 1.05 -0.49 1.26
N ALA A 183 1.30 -1.41 2.19
CA ALA A 183 2.65 -1.87 2.48
C ALA A 183 3.28 -2.67 1.31
N ASP A 184 2.47 -3.33 0.48
CA ASP A 184 2.98 -4.00 -0.72
C ASP A 184 3.43 -3.01 -1.78
N TYR A 185 2.72 -1.88 -1.91
CA TYR A 185 3.15 -0.81 -2.81
C TYR A 185 4.48 -0.18 -2.38
N GLU A 186 4.72 -0.04 -1.09
CA GLU A 186 6.03 0.42 -0.58
C GLU A 186 7.12 -0.62 -0.81
N LEU A 187 6.82 -1.93 -0.66
CA LEU A 187 7.74 -3.01 -1.02
C LEU A 187 8.06 -3.03 -2.52
N VAL A 188 7.06 -2.79 -3.38
CA VAL A 188 7.25 -2.69 -4.82
C VAL A 188 8.18 -1.52 -5.14
N LYS A 189 7.98 -0.33 -4.56
CA LYS A 189 8.90 0.81 -4.74
C LYS A 189 10.33 0.49 -4.29
N PHE A 190 10.47 -0.27 -3.21
CA PHE A 190 11.76 -0.78 -2.77
C PHE A 190 12.40 -1.63 -3.87
N LEU A 191 11.67 -2.60 -4.44
CA LEU A 191 12.17 -3.44 -5.53
C LEU A 191 12.45 -2.65 -6.82
N GLU A 192 11.62 -1.65 -7.17
CA GLU A 192 11.83 -0.79 -8.34
C GLU A 192 13.24 -0.17 -8.32
N THR A 193 13.70 0.25 -7.15
CA THR A 193 14.98 0.96 -6.97
C THR A 193 16.12 0.00 -6.67
N TYR A 194 16.00 -0.79 -5.61
CA TYR A 194 17.10 -1.64 -5.13
C TYR A 194 17.23 -2.92 -5.94
N GLY A 195 16.12 -3.49 -6.40
CA GLY A 195 16.14 -4.62 -7.34
C GLY A 195 16.82 -4.25 -8.66
N ALA A 196 16.61 -3.02 -9.16
CA ALA A 196 17.30 -2.53 -10.35
C ALA A 196 18.82 -2.42 -10.18
N VAL A 197 19.26 -1.92 -9.01
CA VAL A 197 20.69 -1.86 -8.67
C VAL A 197 21.29 -3.26 -8.57
N ALA A 198 20.60 -4.16 -7.88
CA ALA A 198 21.06 -5.54 -7.70
C ALA A 198 21.15 -6.29 -9.03
N MET A 199 20.15 -6.12 -9.90
CA MET A 199 20.13 -6.69 -11.25
C MET A 199 21.29 -6.15 -12.11
N LYS A 200 21.55 -4.83 -12.09
CA LYS A 200 22.72 -4.26 -12.77
C LYS A 200 24.02 -4.86 -12.28
N PHE A 201 24.15 -5.05 -10.97
CA PHE A 201 25.35 -5.62 -10.37
C PHE A 201 25.57 -7.08 -10.79
N GLN A 202 24.52 -7.92 -10.77
CA GLN A 202 24.62 -9.31 -11.23
C GLN A 202 25.06 -9.39 -12.71
N ARG A 203 24.52 -8.53 -13.59
CA ARG A 203 24.94 -8.46 -15.00
C ARG A 203 26.40 -8.06 -15.19
N LEU A 204 26.96 -7.26 -14.28
CA LEU A 204 28.38 -6.89 -14.31
C LEU A 204 29.29 -8.02 -13.85
N GLN A 205 28.81 -8.89 -12.94
CA GLN A 205 29.56 -10.06 -12.47
C GLN A 205 29.46 -11.27 -13.40
N GLY A 206 28.37 -11.38 -14.17
CA GLY A 206 28.17 -12.44 -15.16
C GLY A 206 28.92 -12.24 -16.50
N ARG A 207 29.88 -11.32 -16.54
CA ARG A 207 30.84 -11.12 -17.66
C ARG A 207 32.21 -11.62 -17.25
#